data_AF-A0A958LBB8-F1
#
_entry.id   AF-A0A958LBB8-F1
#
_cell.length_a   1.000
_cell.length_b   1.000
_cell.length_c   1.000
_cell.angle_alpha   90.00
_cell.angle_beta   90.00
_cell.angle_gamma   90.00
#
_symmetry.space_group_name_H-M   'P 1'
#
loop_
_entity.id
_entity.type
_entity.pdbx_description
1 polymer ?
#
loop_
_entity_poly.entity_id
_entity_poly.type
_entity_poly.pdbx_seq_one_letter_code
_entity_poly.pdbx_strand_id
1 'polypeptide(L)'
;MDKNTEGAQLLRSGRVGEAIDVFRQAASEAAMHPEPQNNLAIALWQAGRRDEALQAMHSAIEIDPQHRAVVQNGIGMLAAVGEVNRARALCELYLARHADDEEIRQAHERLVAIATPLGHLPQTPSLSPTPIPELCDRPSVLNY
;
A
#
# COMPACT_ATOMS: atom_id res chain seq x y z
N MET A 1 9.48 -14.33 -22.85
CA MET A 1 8.39 -14.12 -21.88
C MET A 1 9.04 -13.68 -20.61
N ASP A 2 8.71 -12.49 -20.10
CA ASP A 2 9.25 -12.02 -18.82
C ASP A 2 8.72 -12.93 -17.70
N LYS A 3 9.65 -13.54 -16.95
CA LYS A 3 9.31 -14.44 -15.84
C LYS A 3 8.41 -13.75 -14.80
N ASN A 4 8.56 -12.44 -14.63
CA ASN A 4 7.67 -11.64 -13.77
C ASN A 4 6.20 -11.71 -14.24
N THR A 5 5.95 -11.56 -15.54
CA THR A 5 4.60 -11.63 -16.12
C THR A 5 4.03 -13.04 -16.06
N GLU A 6 4.86 -14.05 -16.29
CA GLU A 6 4.50 -15.46 -16.19
C GLU A 6 4.10 -15.83 -14.75
N GLY A 7 4.92 -15.45 -13.76
CA GLY A 7 4.60 -15.64 -12.34
C GLY A 7 3.29 -14.97 -11.96
N ALA A 8 3.02 -13.77 -12.47
CA ALA A 8 1.77 -13.05 -12.22
C ALA A 8 0.55 -13.75 -12.86
N GLN A 9 0.71 -14.41 -14.01
CA GLN A 9 -0.33 -15.24 -14.60
C GLN A 9 -0.60 -16.50 -13.78
N LEU A 10 0.45 -17.18 -13.30
CA LEU A 10 0.34 -18.35 -12.43
C LEU A 10 -0.36 -18.02 -11.12
N LEU A 11 -0.02 -16.89 -10.49
CA LEU A 11 -0.70 -16.38 -9.29
C LEU A 11 -2.20 -16.18 -9.53
N ARG A 12 -2.57 -15.50 -10.62
CA ARG A 12 -3.99 -15.29 -10.99
C ARG A 12 -4.73 -16.58 -11.27
N SER A 13 -4.01 -17.62 -11.68
CA SER A 13 -4.55 -18.95 -11.95
C SER A 13 -4.63 -19.83 -10.68
N GLY A 14 -4.27 -19.29 -9.51
CA GLY A 14 -4.24 -20.02 -8.23
C GLY A 14 -3.07 -20.98 -8.07
N ARG A 15 -2.14 -21.03 -9.03
CA ARG A 15 -0.95 -21.89 -9.03
C ARG A 15 0.18 -21.22 -8.23
N VAL A 16 -0.09 -20.95 -6.96
CA VAL A 16 0.79 -20.15 -6.08
C VAL A 16 2.17 -20.78 -5.94
N GLY A 17 2.26 -22.11 -5.80
CA GLY A 17 3.55 -22.80 -5.70
C GLY A 17 4.46 -22.57 -6.90
N GLU A 18 3.93 -22.74 -8.10
CA GLU A 18 4.70 -22.55 -9.34
C GLU A 18 5.03 -21.08 -9.59
N ALA A 19 4.13 -20.17 -9.20
CA ALA A 19 4.41 -18.74 -9.25
C ALA A 19 5.62 -18.37 -8.38
N ILE A 20 5.76 -18.97 -7.19
CA ILE A 20 6.92 -18.75 -6.31
C ILE A 20 8.22 -19.16 -7.01
N ASP A 21 8.25 -20.32 -7.65
CA ASP A 21 9.44 -20.80 -8.36
C ASP A 21 9.81 -19.87 -9.52
N VAL A 22 8.83 -19.43 -10.29
CA VAL A 22 9.03 -18.49 -11.40
C VAL A 22 9.50 -17.12 -10.89
N PHE A 23 8.91 -16.59 -9.82
CA PHE A 23 9.36 -15.32 -9.23
C PHE A 23 10.75 -15.41 -8.62
N ARG A 24 11.15 -16.55 -8.03
CA ARG A 24 12.53 -16.75 -7.55
C ARG A 24 13.53 -16.68 -8.70
N GLN A 25 13.20 -17.27 -9.84
CA GLN A 25 14.03 -17.15 -11.04
C GLN A 25 14.06 -15.70 -11.55
N ALA A 26 12.90 -15.04 -11.62
CA ALA A 26 12.82 -13.63 -12.02
C ALA A 26 13.66 -12.72 -11.10
N ALA A 27 13.61 -12.95 -9.79
CA ALA A 27 14.38 -12.21 -8.81
C ALA A 27 15.89 -12.48 -8.89
N SER A 28 16.28 -13.69 -9.33
CA SER A 28 17.69 -14.03 -9.57
C SER A 28 18.24 -13.37 -10.84
N GLU A 29 17.42 -13.24 -11.87
CA GLU A 29 17.79 -12.61 -13.15
C GLU A 29 17.76 -11.08 -13.08
N ALA A 30 16.79 -10.53 -12.36
CA ALA A 30 16.55 -9.11 -12.23
C ALA A 30 16.74 -8.65 -10.77
N ALA A 31 17.92 -8.93 -10.20
CA ALA A 31 18.23 -8.62 -8.81
C ALA A 31 18.19 -7.11 -8.48
N MET A 32 18.28 -6.23 -9.49
CA MET A 32 18.17 -4.78 -9.33
C MET A 32 16.73 -4.25 -9.47
N HIS A 33 15.75 -5.13 -9.75
CA HIS A 33 14.35 -4.74 -9.87
C HIS A 33 13.57 -5.20 -8.63
N PRO A 34 12.79 -4.31 -7.99
CA PRO A 34 12.03 -4.66 -6.80
C PRO A 34 10.73 -5.42 -7.12
N GLU A 35 10.21 -5.31 -8.35
CA GLU A 35 8.95 -5.95 -8.76
C GLU A 35 8.91 -7.49 -8.58
N PRO A 36 9.92 -8.26 -9.06
CA PRO A 36 9.95 -9.70 -8.85
C PRO A 36 9.97 -10.09 -7.36
N GLN A 37 10.71 -9.36 -6.54
CA GLN A 37 10.79 -9.59 -5.09
C GLN A 37 9.46 -9.26 -4.39
N ASN A 38 8.81 -8.17 -4.79
CA ASN A 38 7.48 -7.81 -4.31
C ASN A 38 6.43 -8.87 -4.69
N ASN A 39 6.44 -9.35 -5.93
CA ASN A 39 5.50 -10.36 -6.38
C ASN A 39 5.78 -11.73 -5.74
N LEU A 40 7.05 -12.07 -5.50
CA LEU A 40 7.46 -13.22 -4.71
C LEU A 40 6.91 -13.12 -3.27
N ALA A 41 7.04 -11.95 -2.63
CA ALA A 41 6.51 -11.72 -1.29
C ALA A 41 5.00 -11.93 -1.24
N ILE A 42 4.24 -11.41 -2.22
CA ILE A 42 2.79 -11.61 -2.32
C ILE A 42 2.47 -13.10 -2.48
N ALA A 43 3.18 -13.82 -3.36
CA ALA A 43 2.94 -15.24 -3.57
C ALA A 43 3.22 -16.07 -2.32
N LEU A 44 4.33 -15.80 -1.63
CA LEU A 44 4.68 -16.44 -0.37
C LEU A 44 3.65 -16.13 0.74
N TRP A 45 3.15 -14.91 0.79
CA TRP A 45 2.10 -14.51 1.73
C TRP A 45 0.81 -15.30 1.50
N GLN A 46 0.38 -15.44 0.24
CA GLN A 46 -0.78 -16.26 -0.13
C GLN A 46 -0.58 -17.75 0.17
N ALA A 47 0.66 -18.24 0.04
CA ALA A 47 1.03 -19.61 0.41
C ALA A 47 1.10 -19.83 1.94
N GLY A 48 0.89 -18.79 2.76
CA GLY A 48 1.00 -18.86 4.22
C GLY A 48 2.44 -18.86 4.75
N ARG A 49 3.44 -18.72 3.86
CA ARG A 49 4.88 -18.68 4.20
C ARG A 49 5.28 -17.27 4.64
N ARG A 50 4.76 -16.83 5.79
CA ARG A 50 4.88 -15.44 6.27
C ARG A 50 6.32 -14.98 6.47
N ASP A 51 7.18 -15.79 7.09
CA ASP A 51 8.59 -15.44 7.30
C ASP A 51 9.33 -15.16 5.99
N GLU A 52 9.17 -16.04 5.00
CA GLU A 52 9.82 -15.86 3.70
C GLU A 52 9.21 -14.70 2.91
N ALA A 53 7.91 -14.47 3.03
CA ALA A 53 7.26 -13.31 2.43
C ALA A 53 7.85 -12.00 2.96
N LEU A 54 8.06 -11.91 4.28
CA LEU A 54 8.70 -10.75 4.90
C LEU A 54 10.15 -10.56 4.44
N GLN A 55 10.91 -11.65 4.31
CA GLN A 55 12.28 -11.56 3.77
C GLN A 55 12.30 -11.03 2.33
N ALA A 56 11.46 -11.58 1.46
CA ALA A 56 11.35 -11.10 0.07
C ALA A 56 10.89 -9.64 0.00
N MET A 57 9.95 -9.24 0.87
CA MET A 57 9.50 -7.85 0.97
C MET A 57 10.62 -6.92 1.46
N HIS A 58 11.41 -7.35 2.44
CA HIS A 58 12.55 -6.57 2.93
C HIS A 58 13.56 -6.34 1.80
N SER A 59 13.90 -7.37 1.04
CA SER A 59 14.78 -7.24 -0.12
C SER A 59 14.20 -6.27 -1.17
N ALA A 60 12.90 -6.30 -1.42
CA ALA A 60 12.25 -5.36 -2.34
C ALA A 60 12.37 -3.90 -1.86
N ILE A 61 12.19 -3.66 -0.56
CA ILE A 61 12.33 -2.33 0.07
C ILE A 61 13.79 -1.87 0.03
N GLU A 62 14.75 -2.77 0.22
CA GLU A 62 16.19 -2.44 0.15
C GLU A 62 16.63 -2.06 -1.27
N ILE A 63 16.05 -2.69 -2.29
CA ILE A 63 16.32 -2.36 -3.70
C ILE A 63 15.77 -0.97 -4.03
N ASP A 64 14.49 -0.72 -3.76
CA ASP A 64 13.89 0.59 -3.99
C ASP A 64 12.83 0.92 -2.93
N PRO A 65 13.18 1.73 -1.91
CA PRO A 65 12.25 2.10 -0.84
C PRO A 65 11.23 3.14 -1.28
N GLN A 66 11.29 3.65 -2.52
CA GLN A 66 10.38 4.64 -3.08
C GLN A 66 9.42 4.03 -4.10
N HIS A 67 9.45 2.70 -4.27
CA HIS A 67 8.61 2.04 -5.23
C HIS A 67 7.20 1.91 -4.65
N ARG A 68 6.25 2.68 -5.20
CA ARG A 68 4.85 2.76 -4.72
C ARG A 68 4.23 1.39 -4.39
N ALA A 69 4.32 0.43 -5.33
CA ALA A 69 3.75 -0.91 -5.13
C ALA A 69 4.42 -1.69 -3.97
N VAL A 70 5.74 -1.61 -3.83
CA VAL A 70 6.49 -2.27 -2.74
C VAL A 70 6.07 -1.67 -1.40
N VAL A 71 6.01 -0.34 -1.32
CA VAL A 71 5.59 0.37 -0.10
C VAL A 71 4.16 -0.02 0.28
N GLN A 72 3.22 0.04 -0.66
CA GLN A 72 1.82 -0.34 -0.43
C GLN A 72 1.68 -1.77 0.11
N ASN A 73 2.33 -2.75 -0.53
CA ASN A 73 2.26 -4.14 -0.10
C ASN A 73 3.02 -4.38 1.22
N GLY A 74 4.18 -3.75 1.39
CA GLY A 74 5.01 -3.85 2.58
C GLY A 74 4.31 -3.31 3.83
N ILE A 75 3.64 -2.16 3.72
CA ILE A 75 2.81 -1.60 4.80
C ILE A 75 1.73 -2.59 5.23
N GLY A 76 1.01 -3.17 4.26
CA GLY A 76 -0.05 -4.15 4.53
C GLY A 76 0.48 -5.42 5.22
N MET A 77 1.60 -5.95 4.74
CA MET A 77 2.22 -7.15 5.34
C MET A 77 2.77 -6.87 6.74
N LEU A 78 3.48 -5.76 6.94
CA LEU A 78 4.01 -5.37 8.26
C LEU A 78 2.88 -5.13 9.27
N ALA A 79 1.82 -4.43 8.86
CA ALA A 79 0.64 -4.22 9.69
C ALA A 79 -0.04 -5.55 10.07
N ALA A 80 -0.14 -6.50 9.14
CA ALA A 80 -0.73 -7.81 9.40
C ALA A 80 0.08 -8.68 10.37
N VAL A 81 1.40 -8.46 10.45
CA VAL A 81 2.29 -9.13 11.42
C VAL A 81 2.29 -8.41 12.78
N GLY A 82 1.70 -7.22 12.86
CA GLY A 82 1.67 -6.40 14.08
C GLY A 82 2.84 -5.43 14.19
N GLU A 83 3.70 -5.36 13.18
CA GLU A 83 4.85 -4.46 13.08
C GLU A 83 4.41 -3.04 12.65
N VAL A 84 3.45 -2.47 13.38
CA VAL A 84 2.83 -1.17 13.08
C VAL A 84 3.87 -0.05 13.05
N ASN A 85 4.86 -0.10 13.95
CA ASN A 85 5.94 0.89 14.00
C ASN A 85 6.81 0.88 12.74
N ARG A 86 7.16 -0.31 12.22
CA ARG A 86 7.92 -0.44 10.97
C ARG A 86 7.10 0.00 9.76
N ALA A 87 5.82 -0.39 9.72
CA ALA A 87 4.90 0.04 8.68
C ALA A 87 4.79 1.57 8.63
N ARG A 88 4.68 2.23 9.79
CA ARG A 88 4.63 3.70 9.90
C ARG A 88 5.91 4.36 9.37
N ALA A 89 7.08 3.89 9.81
CA ALA A 89 8.34 4.44 9.36
C ALA A 89 8.52 4.33 7.83
N LEU A 90 8.05 3.23 7.23
CA LEU A 90 8.06 3.04 5.79
C LEU A 90 7.14 4.06 5.08
N CYS A 91 5.93 4.30 5.60
CA CYS A 91 5.06 5.35 5.08
C CYS A 91 5.72 6.73 5.15
N GLU A 92 6.31 7.08 6.31
CA GLU A 92 6.95 8.39 6.51
C GLU A 92 8.08 8.63 5.51
N LEU A 93 8.92 7.60 5.28
CA LEU A 93 10.01 7.67 4.30
C LEU A 93 9.48 7.89 2.88
N TYR A 94 8.40 7.21 2.49
CA TYR A 94 7.80 7.34 1.17
C TYR A 94 7.11 8.69 0.97
N LEU A 95 6.27 9.10 1.94
CA LEU A 95 5.50 10.34 1.90
C LEU A 95 6.40 11.58 1.98
N ALA A 96 7.59 11.48 2.54
CA ALA A 96 8.59 12.56 2.52
C ALA A 96 8.96 12.99 1.10
N ARG A 97 8.78 12.12 0.09
CA ARG A 97 9.04 12.43 -1.33
C ARG A 97 7.77 12.43 -2.19
N HIS A 98 6.74 11.71 -1.76
CA HIS A 98 5.46 11.56 -2.45
C HIS A 98 4.29 11.98 -1.54
N ALA A 99 4.26 13.26 -1.14
CA ALA A 99 3.22 13.78 -0.25
C ALA A 99 1.81 13.71 -0.85
N ASP A 100 1.70 13.67 -2.18
CA ASP A 100 0.45 13.59 -2.93
C ASP A 100 -0.23 12.21 -2.87
N ASP A 101 0.48 11.14 -2.49
CA ASP A 101 -0.08 9.78 -2.49
C ASP A 101 -1.03 9.58 -1.30
N GLU A 102 -2.30 9.91 -1.54
CA GLU A 102 -3.40 9.88 -0.57
C GLU A 102 -3.57 8.51 0.07
N GLU A 103 -3.43 7.43 -0.71
CA GLU A 103 -3.64 6.07 -0.23
C GLU A 103 -2.61 5.69 0.84
N ILE A 104 -1.34 6.02 0.61
CA ILE A 104 -0.27 5.78 1.60
C ILE A 104 -0.42 6.71 2.80
N ARG A 105 -0.89 7.95 2.59
CA ARG A 105 -1.16 8.90 3.68
C ARG A 105 -2.27 8.41 4.60
N GLN A 106 -3.38 7.94 4.04
CA GLN A 106 -4.47 7.35 4.81
C GLN A 106 -4.01 6.08 5.54
N ALA A 107 -3.21 5.22 4.90
CA ALA A 107 -2.63 4.06 5.56
C ALA A 107 -1.75 4.48 6.74
N HIS A 108 -0.90 5.49 6.57
CA HIS A 108 -0.08 6.07 7.63
C HIS A 108 -0.92 6.58 8.81
N GLU A 109 -1.95 7.39 8.54
CA GLU A 109 -2.85 7.93 9.57
C GLU A 109 -3.56 6.81 10.35
N ARG A 110 -4.02 5.76 9.66
CA ARG A 110 -4.63 4.59 10.31
C ARG A 110 -3.64 3.88 11.22
N LEU A 111 -2.39 3.72 10.82
CA LEU A 111 -1.34 3.10 11.63
C LEU A 111 -0.98 3.95 12.84
N VAL A 112 -0.90 5.27 12.68
CA VAL A 112 -0.69 6.23 13.79
C VAL A 112 -1.84 6.14 14.80
N ALA A 113 -3.08 6.07 14.32
CA ALA A 113 -4.26 5.93 15.18
C ALA A 113 -4.26 4.61 15.97
N ILE A 114 -3.77 3.50 15.39
CA ILE A 114 -3.62 2.21 16.07
C ILE A 114 -2.51 2.27 17.13
N ALA A 115 -1.38 2.90 16.81
CA ALA A 115 -0.22 2.99 17.70
C ALA A 115 -0.40 4.00 18.86
N THR A 116 -1.32 4.95 18.71
CA THR A 116 -1.63 5.94 19.75
C THR A 116 -2.75 5.42 20.64
N PRO A 117 -2.50 5.03 21.91
CA PRO A 117 -3.57 4.62 22.80
C PRO A 117 -4.58 5.77 22.97
N LEU A 118 -5.84 5.48 22.60
CA LEU A 118 -7.03 6.33 22.65
C LEU A 118 -6.90 7.56 23.57
N GLY A 119 -6.54 8.69 22.98
CA GLY A 119 -6.47 9.99 23.67
C GLY A 119 -6.74 11.17 22.74
N HIS A 120 -6.41 11.10 21.46
CA HIS A 120 -6.73 12.12 20.47
C HIS A 120 -7.00 11.48 19.12
N LEU A 121 -8.25 11.59 18.65
CA LEU A 121 -8.56 11.42 17.24
C LEU A 121 -7.87 12.58 16.50
N PRO A 122 -6.90 12.36 15.59
CA PRO A 122 -6.63 13.39 14.60
C PRO A 122 -7.92 13.56 13.82
N GLN A 123 -8.53 14.73 13.95
CA GLN A 123 -9.64 15.11 13.09
C GLN A 123 -9.13 14.95 11.67
N THR A 124 -9.81 14.10 10.89
CA THR A 124 -9.59 14.05 9.45
C THR A 124 -9.60 15.49 8.95
N PRO A 125 -8.72 15.89 8.03
CA PRO A 125 -8.99 17.10 7.27
C PRO A 125 -10.31 16.80 6.56
N SER A 126 -11.38 17.36 7.11
CA SER A 126 -12.67 17.46 6.49
C SER A 126 -12.39 17.93 5.07
N LEU A 127 -12.64 17.05 4.10
CA LEU A 127 -12.98 17.49 2.75
C LEU A 127 -14.04 18.55 2.96
N SER A 128 -13.63 19.82 2.88
CA SER A 128 -14.54 20.94 2.88
C SER A 128 -15.48 20.66 1.71
N PRO A 129 -16.79 20.42 1.93
CA PRO A 129 -17.70 20.43 0.81
C PRO A 129 -17.57 21.82 0.21
N THR A 130 -17.15 21.89 -1.05
CA THR A 130 -17.28 23.09 -1.86
C THR A 130 -18.69 23.64 -1.62
N PRO A 131 -18.85 24.92 -1.26
CA PRO A 131 -20.19 25.47 -1.10
C PRO A 131 -20.89 25.38 -2.45
N ILE A 132 -21.88 24.49 -2.53
CA ILE A 132 -22.90 24.50 -3.57
C ILE A 132 -23.53 25.89 -3.51
N PRO A 133 -23.48 26.70 -4.58
CA PRO A 133 -24.23 27.95 -4.60
C PRO A 133 -25.72 27.58 -4.53
N GLU A 134 -26.36 27.92 -3.42
CA GLU A 134 -27.78 27.72 -3.20
C GLU A 134 -28.55 28.51 -4.27
N LEU A 135 -29.05 27.81 -5.29
CA LEU A 135 -30.10 28.28 -6.17
C LEU A 135 -31.35 28.47 -5.31
N CYS A 136 -31.55 29.67 -4.77
CA CYS A 136 -32.84 30.06 -4.24
C CYS A 136 -33.67 30.67 -5.37
N ASP A 137 -34.45 29.81 -6.02
CA ASP A 137 -35.60 30.16 -6.84
C ASP A 137 -36.68 30.83 -5.95
N ARG A 138 -37.36 31.84 -6.49
CA ARG A 138 -38.26 32.81 -5.82
C ARG A 138 -39.56 32.17 -5.27
N PRO A 139 -40.42 32.91 -4.52
CA PRO A 139 -41.48 33.67 -5.21
C PRO A 139 -41.94 34.99 -4.55
N SER A 140 -42.33 35.92 -5.43
CA SER A 140 -43.50 36.82 -5.45
C SER A 140 -44.17 37.39 -4.16
N VAL A 141 -44.47 38.70 -4.29
CA VAL A 141 -45.61 39.51 -3.78
C VAL A 141 -45.81 39.77 -2.27
N LEU A 142 -45.70 41.06 -1.89
CA LEU A 142 -46.72 41.90 -1.21
C LEU A 142 -46.11 43.32 -1.04
N ASN A 143 -46.58 44.35 -1.74
CA ASN A 143 -47.66 45.27 -1.36
C ASN A 143 -47.37 46.08 -0.07
N TYR A 144 -46.99 47.35 -0.21
CA TYR A 144 -47.58 48.52 0.45
C TYR A 144 -47.12 49.81 -0.24
#